data_AF-A0A4R5QJH5-F1
#
_entry.id   AF-A0A4R5QJH5-F1
#
_cell.length_a   1.000
_cell.length_b   1.000
_cell.length_c   1.000
_cell.angle_alpha   90.00
_cell.angle_beta   90.00
_cell.angle_gamma   90.00
#
_symmetry.space_group_name_H-M   'P 1'
#
loop_
_entity.id
_entity.type
_entity.pdbx_description
1 polymer ?
#
loop_
_entity_poly.entity_id
_entity_poly.type
_entity_poly.pdbx_seq_one_letter_code
_entity_poly.pdbx_strand_id
1 'polypeptide(L)'
;MPRSLLLGFVAGFVAVLVFHQGTAFLLHHLGNDIPAVVSVFGKTSAPFAMAPTKPLGVPMVLSQAFWGGVWGMVLTLILVTLRPPAILFSTLFGALALTAVAVSLVPWLKGLPTWNGAIPWRGLLYNGAWGFGVALMLLRPLGLRR
;
A
#
# COMPACT_ATOMS: atom_id res chain seq x y z
N MET A 1 17.50 -5.28 15.87
CA MET A 1 16.32 -5.82 15.15
C MET A 1 15.00 -5.18 15.57
N PRO A 2 14.61 -5.11 16.87
CA PRO A 2 13.31 -4.56 17.26
C PRO A 2 13.08 -3.11 16.79
N ARG A 3 14.10 -2.26 16.90
CA ARG A 3 14.06 -0.86 16.43
C ARG A 3 13.77 -0.74 14.93
N SER A 4 14.41 -1.57 14.10
CA SER A 4 14.20 -1.55 12.65
C SER A 4 12.77 -1.98 12.29
N LEU A 5 12.24 -2.99 12.98
CA LEU A 5 10.85 -3.41 12.78
C LEU A 5 9.86 -2.32 13.20
N LEU A 6 10.09 -1.64 14.33
CA LEU A 6 9.26 -0.50 14.73
C LEU A 6 9.30 0.64 13.70
N LEU A 7 10.49 0.98 13.18
CA LEU A 7 10.63 1.94 12.09
C LEU A 7 9.86 1.49 10.84
N GLY A 8 9.94 0.21 10.50
CA GLY A 8 9.19 -0.39 9.40
C GLY A 8 7.69 -0.30 9.60
N PHE A 9 7.20 -0.56 10.81
CA PHE A 9 5.78 -0.43 11.14
C PHE A 9 5.31 1.02 10.98
N VAL A 10 6.02 1.97 11.57
CA VAL A 10 5.68 3.40 11.48
C VAL A 10 5.74 3.88 10.03
N ALA A 11 6.79 3.53 9.28
CA ALA A 11 6.92 3.88 7.88
C ALA A 11 5.78 3.29 7.04
N GLY A 12 5.46 2.01 7.22
CA GLY A 12 4.35 1.33 6.55
C GLY A 12 2.99 1.95 6.85
N PHE A 13 2.75 2.32 8.12
CA PHE A 13 1.52 2.96 8.57
C PHE A 13 1.36 4.34 7.95
N VAL A 14 2.38 5.19 8.08
CA VAL A 14 2.35 6.56 7.54
C VAL A 14 2.30 6.53 6.01
N ALA A 15 2.97 5.58 5.36
CA ALA A 15 2.94 5.43 3.92
C ALA A 15 1.53 5.14 3.38
N VAL A 16 0.67 4.46 4.15
CA VAL A 16 -0.74 4.32 3.76
C VAL A 16 -1.43 5.68 3.78
N LEU A 17 -1.31 6.44 4.87
CA LEU A 17 -2.01 7.71 5.02
C LEU A 17 -1.54 8.79 4.03
N VAL A 18 -0.25 8.80 3.72
CA VAL A 18 0.34 9.86 2.87
C VAL A 18 0.40 9.45 1.41
N PHE A 19 0.97 8.28 1.10
CA PHE A 19 1.25 7.89 -0.29
C PHE A 19 0.08 7.12 -0.89
N HIS A 20 -0.37 6.05 -0.24
CA HIS A 20 -1.49 5.26 -0.78
C HIS A 20 -2.78 6.10 -0.83
N GLN A 21 -3.18 6.71 0.28
CA GLN A 21 -4.38 7.55 0.34
C GLN A 21 -4.17 8.88 -0.37
N GLY A 22 -2.96 9.43 -0.43
CA GLY A 22 -2.65 10.60 -1.26
C GLY A 22 -2.81 10.30 -2.75
N THR A 23 -2.35 9.15 -3.24
CA THR A 23 -2.61 8.71 -4.62
C THR A 23 -4.10 8.51 -4.87
N ALA A 24 -4.83 7.90 -3.94
CA ALA A 24 -6.28 7.78 -4.03
C ALA A 24 -6.98 9.15 -4.04
N PHE A 25 -6.48 10.12 -3.26
CA PHE A 25 -6.99 11.48 -3.23
C PHE A 25 -6.83 12.20 -4.57
N LEU A 26 -5.64 12.11 -5.18
CA LEU A 26 -5.39 12.70 -6.50
C LEU A 26 -6.26 12.05 -7.57
N LEU A 27 -6.41 10.72 -7.56
CA LEU A 27 -7.28 10.05 -8.52
C LEU A 27 -8.75 10.38 -8.32
N HIS A 28 -9.20 10.56 -7.08
CA HIS A 28 -10.59 10.90 -6.81
C HIS A 28 -10.94 12.32 -7.26
N HIS A 29 -10.10 13.30 -6.95
CA HIS A 29 -10.39 14.73 -7.18
C HIS A 29 -9.93 15.24 -8.55
N LEU A 30 -8.92 14.61 -9.17
CA LEU A 30 -8.39 15.03 -10.46
C LEU A 30 -8.57 13.94 -11.52
N GLY A 31 -8.30 12.68 -11.16
CA GLY A 31 -8.34 11.57 -12.11
C GLY A 31 -9.73 11.25 -12.63
N ASN A 32 -10.77 11.39 -11.81
CA ASN A 32 -12.15 11.11 -12.19
C ASN A 32 -12.69 12.04 -13.29
N ASP A 33 -12.11 13.23 -13.45
CA ASP A 33 -12.50 14.23 -14.45
C ASP A 33 -11.71 14.09 -15.77
N ILE A 34 -10.70 13.20 -15.81
CA ILE A 34 -9.84 12.99 -16.98
C ILE A 34 -10.24 11.65 -17.65
N PRO A 35 -10.88 11.65 -18.84
CA PRO A 35 -11.36 10.42 -19.48
C PRO A 35 -10.29 9.35 -19.69
N ALA A 36 -9.07 9.76 -20.06
CA ALA A 36 -7.94 8.85 -20.27
C ALA A 36 -7.43 8.19 -18.97
N VAL A 37 -7.66 8.82 -17.82
CA VAL A 37 -7.30 8.25 -16.51
C VAL A 37 -8.39 7.25 -16.08
N VAL A 38 -9.66 7.63 -16.26
CA VAL A 38 -10.81 6.75 -15.95
C VAL A 38 -10.80 5.49 -16.82
N SER A 39 -10.34 5.54 -18.06
CA SER A 39 -10.27 4.35 -18.93
C SER A 39 -9.28 3.29 -18.42
N VAL A 40 -8.25 3.69 -17.66
CA VAL A 40 -7.22 2.78 -17.12
C VAL A 40 -7.56 2.35 -15.70
N PHE A 41 -7.88 3.31 -14.83
CA PHE A 41 -8.07 3.06 -13.40
C PHE A 41 -9.53 2.86 -13.01
N GLY A 42 -10.48 3.21 -13.88
CA GLY A 42 -11.90 3.31 -13.52
C GLY A 42 -12.18 4.51 -12.62
N LYS A 43 -13.47 4.77 -12.36
CA LYS A 43 -13.87 5.78 -11.38
C LYS A 43 -13.47 5.34 -9.97
N THR A 44 -12.94 6.28 -9.21
CA THR A 44 -12.43 6.05 -7.85
C THR A 44 -13.34 6.70 -6.81
N SER A 45 -13.57 5.97 -5.72
CA SER A 45 -14.30 6.46 -4.55
C SER A 45 -13.47 7.44 -3.73
N ALA A 46 -14.14 8.19 -2.84
CA ALA A 46 -13.47 9.11 -1.94
C ALA A 46 -12.37 8.40 -1.11
N PRO A 47 -11.20 9.03 -0.93
CA PRO A 47 -10.12 8.50 -0.08
C PRO A 47 -10.51 8.57 1.40
N PHE A 48 -9.65 8.03 2.28
CA PHE A 48 -9.79 8.11 3.74
C PHE A 48 -11.13 7.58 4.27
N ALA A 49 -11.58 6.42 3.77
CA ALA A 49 -12.84 5.82 4.16
C ALA A 49 -12.93 5.59 5.69
N MET A 50 -13.93 6.21 6.32
CA MET A 50 -14.20 6.11 7.76
C MET A 50 -15.25 5.05 8.11
N ALA A 51 -15.77 4.34 7.11
CA ALA A 51 -16.73 3.25 7.33
C ALA A 51 -16.12 2.20 8.29
N PRO A 52 -16.92 1.69 9.26
CA PRO A 52 -16.43 0.73 10.23
C PRO A 52 -16.15 -0.62 9.55
N THR A 53 -15.00 -1.22 9.86
CA THR A 53 -14.67 -2.58 9.44
C THR A 53 -15.35 -3.62 10.33
N LYS A 54 -15.55 -4.84 9.83
CA LYS A 54 -15.99 -5.98 10.66
C LYS A 54 -14.78 -6.84 11.05
N PRO A 55 -14.78 -7.48 12.24
CA PRO A 55 -15.82 -7.41 13.28
C PRO A 55 -15.62 -6.26 14.29
N LEU A 56 -14.44 -5.63 14.31
CA LEU A 56 -14.02 -4.74 15.41
C LEU A 56 -14.54 -3.30 15.32
N GLY A 57 -15.20 -2.90 14.23
CA GLY A 57 -15.78 -1.56 14.07
C GLY A 57 -14.79 -0.44 13.80
N VAL A 58 -13.49 -0.72 13.69
CA VAL A 58 -12.47 0.31 13.49
C VAL A 58 -12.60 0.99 12.11
N PRO A 59 -12.32 2.30 11.97
CA PRO A 59 -12.35 3.00 10.69
C PRO A 59 -11.47 2.30 9.64
N MET A 60 -12.01 2.14 8.42
CA MET A 60 -11.34 1.41 7.34
C MET A 60 -9.95 1.93 7.03
N VAL A 61 -9.77 3.24 6.97
CA VAL A 61 -8.46 3.85 6.71
C VAL A 61 -7.43 3.51 7.80
N LEU A 62 -7.84 3.43 9.07
CA LEU A 62 -6.96 3.07 10.18
C LEU A 62 -6.61 1.58 10.15
N SER A 63 -7.58 0.72 9.82
CA SER A 63 -7.32 -0.71 9.61
C SER A 63 -6.33 -0.93 8.45
N GLN A 64 -6.51 -0.21 7.34
CA GLN A 64 -5.57 -0.25 6.22
C GLN A 64 -4.18 0.23 6.63
N ALA A 65 -4.08 1.34 7.37
CA ALA A 65 -2.80 1.86 7.85
C ALA A 65 -2.10 0.88 8.80
N PHE A 66 -2.84 0.23 9.70
CA PHE A 66 -2.30 -0.80 10.58
C PHE A 66 -1.69 -1.97 9.78
N TRP A 67 -2.44 -2.52 8.82
CA TRP A 67 -1.92 -3.59 7.95
C TRP A 67 -0.77 -3.13 7.06
N GLY A 68 -0.79 -1.87 6.61
CA GLY A 68 0.36 -1.24 5.96
C GLY A 68 1.60 -1.21 6.85
N GLY A 69 1.43 -0.94 8.15
CA GLY A 69 2.51 -1.05 9.12
C GLY A 69 3.04 -2.48 9.23
N VAL A 70 2.16 -3.48 9.33
CA VAL A 70 2.57 -4.90 9.36
C VAL A 70 3.40 -5.28 8.14
N TRP A 71 2.95 -4.90 6.94
CA TRP A 71 3.72 -5.14 5.71
C TRP A 71 5.01 -4.31 5.64
N GLY A 72 5.04 -3.12 6.25
CA GLY A 72 6.25 -2.32 6.41
C GLY A 72 7.31 -3.01 7.28
N MET A 73 6.90 -3.76 8.31
CA MET A 73 7.81 -4.61 9.09
C MET A 73 8.40 -5.73 8.23
N VAL A 74 7.57 -6.43 7.46
CA VAL A 74 8.00 -7.50 6.54
C VAL A 74 8.98 -6.97 5.50
N LEU A 75 8.64 -5.86 4.84
CA LEU A 75 9.50 -5.22 3.86
C LEU A 75 10.83 -4.77 4.51
N THR A 76 10.79 -4.21 5.71
CA THR A 76 12.01 -3.80 6.43
C THR A 76 12.93 -4.98 6.69
N LEU A 77 12.39 -6.13 7.11
CA LEU A 77 13.18 -7.34 7.31
C LEU A 77 13.89 -7.77 6.02
N ILE A 78 13.21 -7.70 4.88
CA ILE A 78 13.80 -8.00 3.57
C ILE A 78 14.90 -6.98 3.23
N LEU A 79 14.62 -5.69 3.38
CA LEU A 79 15.56 -4.61 3.01
C LEU A 79 16.86 -4.64 3.82
N VAL A 80 16.79 -4.92 5.12
CA VAL A 80 17.99 -4.98 5.96
C VAL A 80 18.81 -6.26 5.74
N THR A 81 18.16 -7.34 5.31
CA THR A 81 18.79 -8.66 5.10
C THR A 81 19.41 -8.78 3.71
N LEU A 82 18.65 -8.46 2.66
CA LEU A 82 19.08 -8.64 1.27
C LEU A 82 19.74 -7.39 0.67
N ARG A 83 19.55 -6.22 1.29
CA ARG A 83 20.12 -4.92 0.84
C ARG A 83 19.92 -4.62 -0.67
N PRO A 84 18.73 -4.83 -1.26
CA PRO A 84 18.47 -4.46 -2.66
C PRO A 84 18.41 -2.93 -2.82
N PRO A 85 18.37 -2.40 -4.06
CA PRO A 85 18.01 -1.01 -4.33
C PRO A 85 16.63 -0.69 -3.74
N ALA A 86 16.59 0.03 -2.62
CA ALA A 86 15.42 0.07 -1.75
C ALA A 86 14.23 0.76 -2.40
N ILE A 87 14.44 1.81 -3.20
CA ILE A 87 13.33 2.53 -3.84
C ILE A 87 12.65 1.63 -4.86
N LEU A 88 13.43 1.08 -5.79
CA LEU A 88 12.90 0.22 -6.84
C LEU A 88 12.28 -1.04 -6.26
N PHE A 89 13.00 -1.72 -5.37
CA PHE A 89 12.53 -2.97 -4.77
C PHE A 89 11.24 -2.78 -3.98
N SER A 90 11.17 -1.75 -3.12
CA SER A 90 9.97 -1.52 -2.30
C SER A 90 8.77 -1.11 -3.15
N THR A 91 8.99 -0.29 -4.19
CA THR A 91 7.94 0.11 -5.13
C THR A 91 7.36 -1.11 -5.84
N LEU A 92 8.21 -2.00 -6.35
CA LEU A 92 7.79 -3.24 -7.01
C LEU A 92 7.17 -4.24 -6.02
N PHE A 93 7.72 -4.36 -4.80
CA PHE A 93 7.16 -5.21 -3.75
C PHE A 93 5.74 -4.77 -3.40
N GLY A 94 5.53 -3.47 -3.16
CA GLY A 94 4.21 -2.91 -2.96
C GLY A 94 3.30 -3.18 -4.16
N ALA A 95 3.71 -2.72 -5.35
CA ALA A 95 2.90 -2.84 -6.56
C ALA A 95 2.50 -4.29 -6.85
N LEU A 96 3.41 -5.26 -6.73
CA LEU A 96 3.15 -6.63 -7.13
C LEU A 96 2.66 -7.49 -5.96
N ALA A 97 3.46 -7.61 -4.88
CA ALA A 97 3.17 -8.55 -3.80
C ALA A 97 1.93 -8.13 -2.99
N LEU A 98 1.81 -6.85 -2.62
CA LEU A 98 0.64 -6.41 -1.86
C LEU A 98 -0.62 -6.37 -2.71
N THR A 99 -0.50 -6.04 -4.01
CA THR A 99 -1.66 -6.13 -4.91
C THR A 99 -2.12 -7.56 -5.08
N ALA A 100 -1.20 -8.53 -5.24
CA ALA A 100 -1.54 -9.93 -5.29
C ALA A 100 -2.31 -10.36 -4.03
N VAL A 101 -1.84 -9.98 -2.84
CA VAL A 101 -2.55 -10.22 -1.57
C VAL A 101 -3.93 -9.55 -1.55
N ALA A 102 -4.03 -8.30 -2.01
CA ALA A 102 -5.25 -7.52 -2.00
C ALA A 102 -6.35 -8.07 -2.94
N VAL A 103 -5.98 -8.72 -4.05
CA VAL A 103 -6.95 -9.31 -5.00
C VAL A 103 -7.21 -10.80 -4.77
N SER A 104 -6.40 -11.48 -3.96
CA SER A 104 -6.54 -12.92 -3.69
C SER A 104 -6.91 -13.19 -2.23
N LEU A 105 -5.94 -13.09 -1.32
CA LEU A 105 -6.07 -13.43 0.09
C LEU A 105 -7.14 -12.60 0.80
N VAL A 106 -7.20 -11.28 0.55
CA VAL A 106 -8.15 -10.40 1.25
C VAL A 106 -9.62 -10.70 0.89
N PRO A 107 -10.01 -10.84 -0.39
CA PRO A 107 -11.36 -11.27 -0.74
C PRO A 107 -11.69 -12.67 -0.21
N TRP A 108 -10.75 -13.61 -0.30
CA TRP A 108 -10.93 -14.97 0.22
C TRP A 108 -11.24 -14.98 1.73
N LEU A 109 -10.48 -14.23 2.53
CA LEU A 109 -10.73 -14.07 3.98
C LEU A 109 -12.10 -13.43 4.29
N LYS A 110 -12.71 -12.74 3.32
CA LYS A 110 -14.02 -12.09 3.45
C LYS A 110 -15.16 -12.91 2.86
N GLY A 111 -14.89 -14.11 2.32
CA GLY A 111 -15.89 -14.90 1.60
C GLY A 111 -16.37 -14.22 0.31
N LEU A 112 -15.54 -13.35 -0.29
CA LEU A 112 -15.81 -12.64 -1.53
C LEU A 112 -15.11 -13.33 -2.71
N PRO A 113 -15.60 -13.12 -3.95
CA PRO A 113 -14.89 -13.60 -5.15
C PRO A 113 -13.45 -13.09 -5.19
N THR A 114 -12.52 -13.98 -5.52
CA THR A 114 -11.11 -13.65 -5.72
C THR A 114 -10.87 -13.08 -7.12
N TRP A 115 -9.59 -12.83 -7.45
CA TRP A 115 -9.16 -12.22 -8.69
C TRP A 115 -9.82 -12.82 -9.95
N ASN A 116 -10.40 -11.96 -10.78
CA ASN A 116 -11.15 -12.30 -11.99
C ASN A 116 -10.28 -12.30 -13.28
N GLY A 117 -8.95 -12.22 -13.14
CA GLY A 117 -8.01 -12.19 -14.27
C GLY A 117 -7.79 -10.82 -14.92
N ALA A 118 -8.56 -9.78 -14.54
CA ALA A 118 -8.34 -8.42 -15.05
C ALA A 118 -7.12 -7.77 -14.38
N ILE A 119 -6.33 -6.99 -15.11
CA ILE A 119 -5.15 -6.33 -14.53
C ILE A 119 -5.60 -5.34 -13.43
N PRO A 120 -5.14 -5.48 -12.18
CA PRO A 120 -5.61 -4.66 -11.07
C PRO A 120 -4.87 -3.31 -11.01
N TRP A 121 -4.99 -2.48 -12.07
CA TRP A 121 -4.24 -1.23 -12.24
C TRP A 121 -4.24 -0.31 -11.03
N ARG A 122 -5.39 -0.15 -10.37
CA ARG A 122 -5.51 0.64 -9.14
C ARG A 122 -4.71 0.05 -7.98
N GLY A 123 -4.76 -1.26 -7.80
CA GLY A 123 -3.99 -1.94 -6.76
C GLY A 123 -2.50 -1.75 -6.99
N LEU A 124 -2.03 -1.97 -8.23
CA LEU A 124 -0.62 -1.79 -8.62
C LEU A 124 -0.14 -0.39 -8.28
N LEU A 125 -0.93 0.63 -8.64
CA LEU A 125 -0.59 2.02 -8.40
C LEU A 125 -0.58 2.38 -6.91
N TYR A 126 -1.63 2.02 -6.17
CA TYR A 126 -1.76 2.42 -4.76
C TYR A 126 -0.72 1.74 -3.88
N ASN A 127 -0.53 0.43 -4.07
CA ASN A 127 0.46 -0.31 -3.30
C ASN A 127 1.89 0.00 -3.75
N GLY A 128 2.10 0.33 -5.03
CA GLY A 128 3.40 0.84 -5.51
C GLY A 128 3.77 2.16 -4.85
N ALA A 129 2.83 3.11 -4.78
CA ALA A 129 3.00 4.38 -4.08
C ALA A 129 3.29 4.19 -2.59
N TRP A 130 2.59 3.26 -1.93
CA TRP A 130 2.89 2.86 -0.55
C TRP A 130 4.35 2.38 -0.41
N GLY A 131 4.78 1.43 -1.24
CA GLY A 131 6.13 0.86 -1.18
C GLY A 131 7.22 1.90 -1.41
N PHE A 132 7.00 2.81 -2.35
CA PHE A 132 7.85 3.98 -2.58
C PHE A 132 7.96 4.86 -1.32
N GLY A 133 6.83 5.19 -0.69
CA GLY A 133 6.79 5.98 0.54
C GLY A 133 7.54 5.32 1.70
N VAL A 134 7.38 4.00 1.88
CA VAL A 134 8.13 3.23 2.89
C VAL A 134 9.63 3.32 2.64
N ALA A 135 10.08 3.13 1.40
CA ALA A 135 11.50 3.23 1.07
C ALA A 135 12.07 4.62 1.41
N LEU A 136 11.39 5.69 1.01
CA LEU A 136 11.84 7.05 1.30
C LEU A 136 12.05 7.31 2.80
N MET A 137 11.15 6.80 3.63
CA MET A 137 11.24 6.95 5.09
C MET A 137 12.34 6.09 5.70
N LEU A 138 12.68 4.95 5.11
CA LEU A 138 13.66 3.99 5.66
C LEU A 138 15.08 4.15 5.11
N LEU A 139 15.26 4.80 3.96
CA LEU A 139 16.56 4.98 3.30
C LEU A 139 17.65 5.50 4.24
N ARG A 140 17.39 6.65 4.87
CA ARG A 140 18.36 7.28 5.78
C ARG A 140 18.45 6.55 7.13
N PRO A 141 17.35 6.25 7.83
CA PRO A 141 17.44 5.64 9.17
C PRO A 141 18.08 4.26 9.20
N LEU A 142 18.00 3.49 8.11
CA LEU A 142 18.55 2.14 8.02
C LEU A 142 19.79 2.04 7.12
N GLY A 143 20.25 3.15 6.55
CA GLY A 143 21.41 3.18 5.64
C GLY A 143 21.24 2.23 4.45
N LEU A 144 20.08 2.27 3.80
CA LEU A 144 19.76 1.38 2.68
C LEU A 144 20.33 1.93 1.36
N ARG A 145 20.59 1.03 0.41
CA ARG A 145 20.91 1.43 -0.97
C ARG A 145 19.68 2.05 -1.62
N ARG A 146 19.89 3.08 -2.43
CA ARG A 146 18.82 3.71 -3.22
C ARG A 146 18.31 2.74 -4.27
#